data_AF-A0A949XMR6-F1
#
_entry.id   AF-A0A949XMR6-F1
#
_cell.length_a   1.000
_cell.length_b   1.000
_cell.length_c   1.000
_cell.angle_alpha   90.00
_cell.angle_beta   90.00
_cell.angle_gamma   90.00
#
_symmetry.space_group_name_H-M   'P 1'
#
loop_
_entity.id
_entity.type
_entity.pdbx_description
1 polymer ?
#
loop_
_entity_poly.entity_id
_entity_poly.type
_entity_poly.pdbx_seq_one_letter_code
_entity_poly.pdbx_strand_id
1 'polypeptide(L)'
;MKLRFRGNGVRLRLNRREVESLAAGCALEEQVVFPGEQRFAYTLQSGPAAEAGVSFEGGRLQVLAPQRQITEWADGTDIGLYFAFPANGSILRVAIEKDLECVDGPAEERDPDAFPRSVKGC
;
A
#
# COMPACT_ATOMS: atom_id res chain seq x y z
N MET A 1 1.92 -5.13 5.74
CA MET A 1 1.48 -4.01 4.89
C MET A 1 0.76 -3.01 5.76
N LYS A 2 1.30 -1.80 5.92
CA LYS A 2 0.68 -0.78 6.78
C LYS A 2 -0.34 0.03 5.99
N LEU A 3 -1.53 0.20 6.54
CA LEU A 3 -2.58 1.07 6.00
C LEU A 3 -2.70 2.37 6.82
N ARG A 4 -2.77 3.51 6.13
CA ARG A 4 -3.02 4.82 6.75
C ARG A 4 -4.05 5.61 5.96
N PHE A 5 -4.90 6.32 6.69
CA PHE A 5 -5.83 7.30 6.15
C PHE A 5 -5.36 8.74 6.46
N ARG A 6 -5.59 9.68 5.53
CA ARG A 6 -5.43 11.12 5.78
C ARG A 6 -6.31 11.93 4.83
N GLY A 7 -7.32 12.63 5.36
CA GLY A 7 -8.33 13.28 4.52
C GLY A 7 -9.06 12.24 3.66
N ASN A 8 -9.37 12.59 2.40
CA ASN A 8 -9.88 11.61 1.43
C ASN A 8 -8.72 10.88 0.73
N GLY A 9 -7.90 10.19 1.52
CA GLY A 9 -6.68 9.56 1.03
C GLY A 9 -6.34 8.27 1.76
N VAL A 10 -5.95 7.27 0.99
CA VAL A 10 -5.48 5.95 1.42
C VAL A 10 -4.01 5.84 1.08
N ARG A 11 -3.22 5.35 2.03
CA ARG A 11 -1.80 5.04 1.82
C ARG A 11 -1.49 3.66 2.33
N LEU A 12 -0.94 2.84 1.45
CA LEU A 12 -0.40 1.52 1.73
C LEU A 12 1.12 1.60 1.73
N ARG A 13 1.76 1.06 2.77
CA ARG A 13 3.22 0.95 2.85
C ARG A 13 3.63 -0.50 2.94
N LEU A 14 4.54 -0.88 2.05
CA LEU A 14 4.98 -2.26 1.87
C LEU A 14 6.44 -2.41 2.25
N ASN A 15 6.75 -3.39 3.09
CA ASN A 15 8.13 -3.79 3.36
C ASN A 15 8.73 -4.56 2.17
N ARG A 16 10.03 -4.90 2.25
CA ARG A 16 10.76 -5.55 1.14
C ARG A 16 10.09 -6.84 0.66
N ARG A 17 9.68 -7.71 1.59
CA ARG A 17 9.03 -8.99 1.27
C ARG A 17 7.67 -8.82 0.63
N GLU A 18 6.92 -7.82 1.07
CA GLU A 18 5.60 -7.49 0.51
C GLU A 18 5.73 -6.93 -0.90
N VAL A 19 6.73 -6.09 -1.16
CA VAL A 19 7.03 -5.60 -2.51
C VAL A 19 7.40 -6.76 -3.43
N GLU A 20 8.28 -7.66 -3.00
CA GLU A 20 8.67 -8.84 -3.77
C GLU A 20 7.46 -9.75 -4.07
N SER A 21 6.62 -10.01 -3.07
CA SER A 21 5.41 -10.83 -3.21
C SER A 21 4.41 -10.22 -4.19
N LEU A 22 4.17 -8.90 -4.08
CA LEU A 22 3.27 -8.19 -4.98
C LEU A 22 3.83 -8.15 -6.41
N ALA A 23 5.13 -7.93 -6.58
CA ALA A 23 5.79 -7.98 -7.88
C ALA A 23 5.72 -9.37 -8.53
N ALA A 24 5.72 -10.44 -7.73
CA ALA A 24 5.49 -11.81 -8.19
C ALA A 24 4.01 -12.12 -8.54
N GLY A 25 3.10 -11.15 -8.36
CA GLY A 25 1.67 -11.31 -8.65
C GLY A 25 0.85 -11.90 -7.49
N CYS A 26 1.42 -12.01 -6.29
CA CYS A 26 0.68 -12.42 -5.11
C CYS A 26 -0.11 -11.23 -4.54
N ALA A 27 -1.40 -11.45 -4.25
CA ALA A 27 -2.20 -10.48 -3.54
C ALA A 27 -1.76 -10.39 -2.07
N LEU A 28 -1.68 -9.17 -1.53
CA LEU A 28 -1.45 -8.89 -0.13
C LEU A 28 -2.79 -8.58 0.52
N GLU A 29 -3.15 -9.30 1.58
CA GLU A 29 -4.40 -9.12 2.30
C GLU A 29 -4.16 -9.00 3.80
N GLU A 30 -4.84 -8.04 4.42
CA GLU A 30 -4.88 -7.87 5.86
C GLU A 30 -6.30 -7.55 6.33
N GLN A 31 -6.55 -7.82 7.61
CA GLN A 31 -7.82 -7.50 8.24
C GLN A 31 -7.63 -7.06 9.69
N VAL A 32 -8.50 -6.18 10.14
CA VAL A 32 -8.67 -5.80 11.53
C VAL A 32 -10.03 -6.32 11.99
N VAL A 33 -10.03 -7.08 13.09
CA VAL A 33 -11.23 -7.62 13.71
C VAL A 33 -11.62 -6.74 14.88
N PHE A 34 -12.88 -6.30 14.90
CA PHE A 34 -13.44 -5.44 15.93
C PHE A 34 -14.42 -6.23 16.81
N PRO A 35 -14.76 -5.73 18.01
CA PRO A 35 -15.84 -6.29 18.83
C PRO A 35 -17.16 -6.41 18.04
N GLY A 36 -17.95 -7.44 18.36
CA GLY A 36 -19.22 -7.70 17.65
C GLY A 36 -19.05 -8.27 16.25
N GLU A 37 -17.95 -8.99 16.00
CA GLU A 37 -17.64 -9.68 14.73
C GLU A 37 -17.50 -8.77 13.49
N GLN A 38 -17.40 -7.46 13.70
CA GLN A 38 -17.16 -6.50 12.62
C GLN A 38 -15.72 -6.59 12.12
N ARG A 39 -15.52 -6.38 10.82
CA ARG A 39 -14.22 -6.49 10.17
C ARG A 39 -13.98 -5.33 9.22
N PHE A 40 -12.74 -4.86 9.22
CA PHE A 40 -12.21 -4.01 8.15
C PHE A 40 -11.10 -4.79 7.46
N ALA A 41 -11.29 -5.10 6.18
CA ALA A 41 -10.29 -5.81 5.37
C ALA A 41 -9.73 -4.89 4.29
N TYR A 42 -8.48 -5.13 3.91
CA TYR A 42 -7.89 -4.45 2.78
C TYR A 42 -6.99 -5.40 1.99
N THR A 43 -7.11 -5.29 0.67
CA THR A 43 -6.36 -6.11 -0.28
C THR A 43 -5.65 -5.19 -1.27
N LEU A 44 -4.36 -5.42 -1.47
CA LEU A 44 -3.60 -4.87 -2.57
C LEU A 44 -3.20 -6.01 -3.50
N GLN A 45 -3.55 -5.89 -4.77
CA GLN A 45 -3.21 -6.86 -5.79
C GLN A 45 -2.67 -6.15 -7.03
N SER A 46 -1.86 -6.88 -7.78
CA SER A 46 -1.39 -6.48 -9.09
C SER A 46 -2.03 -7.36 -10.15
N GLY A 47 -2.23 -6.83 -11.36
CA GLY A 47 -2.87 -7.59 -12.43
C GLY A 47 -2.63 -7.01 -13.83
N PRO A 48 -3.08 -7.69 -14.88
CA PRO A 48 -2.83 -7.31 -16.28
C PRO A 48 -3.62 -6.07 -16.74
N ALA A 49 -4.34 -5.39 -15.84
CA ALA A 49 -5.12 -4.20 -16.15
C ALA A 49 -4.23 -3.04 -16.63
N ALA A 50 -4.75 -2.25 -17.57
CA ALA A 50 -4.05 -1.06 -18.07
C ALA A 50 -4.06 0.09 -17.05
N GLU A 51 -5.12 0.18 -16.26
CA GLU A 51 -5.35 1.24 -15.28
C GLU A 51 -5.49 0.67 -13.87
N ALA A 52 -5.18 1.49 -12.87
CA ALA A 52 -5.41 1.14 -11.48
C ALA A 52 -6.90 1.18 -11.14
N GLY A 53 -7.30 0.42 -10.12
CA GLY A 53 -8.68 0.36 -9.63
C GLY A 53 -8.75 0.45 -8.12
N VAL A 54 -9.87 0.97 -7.61
CA VAL A 54 -10.19 0.97 -6.19
C VAL A 54 -11.68 0.70 -5.98
N SER A 55 -12.00 -0.14 -5.00
CA SER A 55 -13.37 -0.38 -4.56
C SER A 55 -13.44 -0.50 -3.04
N PHE A 56 -14.62 -0.21 -2.49
CA PHE A 56 -14.92 -0.48 -1.08
C PHE A 56 -16.33 -1.04 -0.96
N GLU A 57 -16.43 -2.31 -0.58
CA GLU A 57 -17.70 -3.03 -0.43
C GLU A 57 -17.62 -3.99 0.74
N GLY A 58 -18.70 -4.10 1.54
CA GLY A 58 -18.79 -5.08 2.63
C GLY A 58 -17.68 -4.97 3.69
N GLY A 59 -17.14 -3.77 3.93
CA GLY A 59 -16.04 -3.56 4.87
C GLY A 59 -14.65 -3.93 4.31
N ARG A 60 -14.55 -4.15 2.99
CA ARG A 60 -13.30 -4.50 2.31
C ARG A 60 -12.88 -3.42 1.31
N LEU A 61 -11.70 -2.87 1.51
CA LEU A 61 -10.99 -2.02 0.54
C LEU A 61 -10.20 -2.90 -0.43
N GLN A 62 -10.40 -2.76 -1.73
CA GLN A 62 -9.56 -3.43 -2.73
C GLN A 62 -8.86 -2.40 -3.59
N VAL A 63 -7.54 -2.53 -3.72
CA VAL A 63 -6.70 -1.73 -4.61
C VAL A 63 -6.09 -2.67 -5.64
N LEU A 64 -6.29 -2.36 -6.92
CA LEU A 64 -5.63 -3.02 -8.04
C LEU A 64 -4.63 -2.05 -8.66
N ALA A 65 -3.38 -2.46 -8.78
CA ALA A 65 -2.36 -1.73 -9.53
C ALA A 65 -1.97 -2.51 -10.79
N PRO A 66 -1.69 -1.84 -11.93
CA PRO A 66 -1.16 -2.52 -13.11
C PRO A 66 0.14 -3.26 -12.79
N GLN A 67 0.22 -4.53 -13.17
CA GLN A 67 1.39 -5.40 -12.91
C GLN A 67 2.69 -4.75 -13.40
N ARG A 68 2.64 -4.15 -14.59
CA ARG A 68 3.79 -3.45 -15.17
C ARG A 68 4.31 -2.32 -14.27
N GLN A 69 3.42 -1.50 -13.72
CA GLN A 69 3.82 -0.39 -12.84
C GLN A 69 4.38 -0.92 -11.52
N ILE A 70 3.81 -2.00 -10.99
CA ILE A 70 4.32 -2.65 -9.78
C ILE A 70 5.72 -3.22 -9.99
N THR A 71 5.98 -3.93 -11.10
CA THR A 71 7.31 -4.48 -11.37
C THR A 71 8.35 -3.38 -11.59
N GLU A 72 8.01 -2.35 -12.37
CA GLU A 72 8.89 -1.20 -12.59
C GLU A 72 9.20 -0.45 -11.27
N TRP A 73 8.20 -0.26 -10.41
CA TRP A 73 8.36 0.37 -9.10
C TRP A 73 9.14 -0.49 -8.10
N ALA A 74 8.92 -1.81 -8.09
CA ALA A 74 9.60 -2.74 -7.20
C ALA A 74 11.11 -2.73 -7.47
N ASP A 75 11.51 -2.86 -8.73
CA ASP A 75 12.92 -2.89 -9.18
C ASP A 75 13.55 -1.49 -9.21
N GLY A 76 12.72 -0.44 -9.29
CA GLY A 76 13.15 0.95 -9.40
C GLY A 76 13.51 1.61 -8.07
N THR A 77 13.97 2.86 -8.18
CA THR A 77 14.33 3.71 -7.03
C THR A 77 13.15 4.52 -6.48
N ASP A 78 12.01 4.50 -7.17
CA ASP A 78 10.83 5.27 -6.78
C ASP A 78 10.29 4.78 -5.43
N ILE A 79 9.93 5.74 -4.58
CA ILE A 79 9.38 5.44 -3.26
C ILE A 79 7.93 4.98 -3.36
N GLY A 80 7.15 5.47 -4.32
CA GLY A 80 5.75 5.10 -4.39
C GLY A 80 5.07 5.39 -5.72
N LEU A 81 3.92 4.74 -5.88
CA LEU A 81 2.94 4.93 -6.94
C LEU A 81 1.76 5.73 -6.40
N TYR A 82 1.22 6.65 -7.22
CA TYR A 82 0.17 7.56 -6.79
C TYR A 82 -0.97 7.56 -7.81
N PHE A 83 -2.18 7.33 -7.31
CA PHE A 83 -3.40 7.27 -8.11
C PHE A 83 -4.44 8.23 -7.57
N ALA A 84 -5.34 8.67 -8.45
CA ALA A 84 -6.45 9.55 -8.11
C ALA A 84 -7.73 9.02 -8.74
N PHE A 85 -8.77 8.87 -7.92
CA PHE A 85 -10.07 8.36 -8.33
C PHE A 85 -11.16 9.39 -8.04
N PRO A 86 -12.10 9.63 -8.98
CA PRO A 86 -13.28 10.44 -8.69
C PRO A 86 -14.11 9.81 -7.55
N ALA A 87 -14.54 10.63 -6.60
CA ALA A 87 -15.34 10.19 -5.45
C ALA A 87 -16.37 11.25 -5.06
N ASN A 88 -17.57 11.18 -5.66
CA ASN A 88 -18.75 12.01 -5.34
C ASN A 88 -18.44 13.48 -5.02
N GLY A 89 -17.94 14.22 -6.03
CA GLY A 89 -17.61 15.64 -5.87
C GLY A 89 -16.25 15.91 -5.20
N SER A 90 -15.47 14.86 -4.93
CA SER A 90 -14.09 14.94 -4.43
C SER A 90 -13.17 13.97 -5.18
N ILE A 91 -11.90 13.91 -4.77
CA ILE A 91 -10.91 12.98 -5.31
C ILE A 91 -10.41 12.11 -4.15
N LEU A 92 -10.51 10.79 -4.33
CA LEU A 92 -9.82 9.81 -3.49
C LEU A 92 -8.39 9.66 -3.99
N ARG A 93 -7.42 9.93 -3.12
CA ARG A 93 -5.99 9.73 -3.42
C ARG A 93 -5.54 8.37 -2.87
N VAL A 94 -4.90 7.55 -3.70
CA VAL A 94 -4.33 6.28 -3.27
C VAL A 94 -2.82 6.32 -3.49
N ALA A 95 -2.06 5.96 -2.47
CA ALA A 95 -0.60 5.86 -2.54
C ALA A 95 -0.16 4.44 -2.16
N ILE A 96 0.73 3.85 -2.94
CA ILE A 96 1.44 2.60 -2.64
C ILE A 96 2.90 2.99 -2.47
N GLU A 97 3.47 2.88 -1.27
CA GLU A 97 4.81 3.34 -0.95
C GLU A 97 5.67 2.19 -0.39
N LYS A 98 6.98 2.25 -0.61
CA LYS A 98 7.97 1.40 0.08
C LYS A 98 8.02 1.86 1.53
N ASP A 99 7.87 0.94 2.47
CA ASP A 99 7.96 1.24 3.90
C ASP A 99 9.43 1.44 4.25
N LEU A 100 9.82 2.70 4.49
CA LEU A 100 11.19 3.04 4.85
C LEU A 100 11.39 2.87 6.36
N GLU A 101 12.59 2.45 6.75
CA GLU A 101 13.00 2.30 8.15
C GLU A 101 12.71 3.57 8.97
N CYS A 102 12.03 3.38 10.11
CA CYS A 102 11.83 4.42 11.10
C CYS A 102 12.95 4.35 12.15
N VAL A 103 13.96 5.23 12.00
CA VAL A 103 15.14 5.24 12.89
C VAL A 103 14.79 5.75 14.30
N ASP A 104 13.76 6.59 14.38
CA ASP A 104 13.38 7.30 15.61
C ASP A 104 12.19 6.66 16.37
N GLY A 105 11.59 5.60 15.82
CA GLY A 105 10.43 4.92 16.41
C GLY A 105 10.78 3.89 17.49
N PRO A 106 9.81 3.49 18.35
CA PRO A 106 9.97 2.39 19.30
C PRO A 106 10.41 1.11 18.57
N ALA A 107 11.30 0.32 19.19
CA ALA A 107 11.84 -0.88 18.56
C ALA A 107 10.75 -1.88 18.11
N GLU A 108 9.63 -1.91 18.83
CA GLU A 108 8.48 -2.77 18.59
C GLU A 108 7.69 -2.39 17.32
N GLU A 109 7.78 -1.13 16.89
CA GLU A 109 7.11 -0.62 15.69
C GLU A 109 8.01 -0.68 14.44
N ARG A 110 9.27 -1.11 14.61
CA ARG A 110 10.23 -1.25 13.52
C ARG A 110 9.94 -2.54 12.76
N ASP A 111 9.75 -2.39 11.46
CA ASP A 111 9.66 -3.53 10.57
C ASP A 111 11.08 -3.96 10.17
N PRO A 112 11.53 -5.19 10.50
CA PRO A 112 12.87 -5.67 10.16
C PRO A 112 13.08 -5.84 8.64
N ASP A 113 11.99 -5.96 7.89
CA ASP A 113 11.98 -6.06 6.44
C ASP A 113 11.75 -4.69 5.77
N ALA A 114 11.72 -3.59 6.51
CA ALA A 114 11.64 -2.24 5.94
C ALA A 114 12.77 -1.96 4.93
N PHE A 115 12.53 -1.03 4.03
CA PHE A 115 13.52 -0.51 3.10
C PHE A 115 14.49 0.42 3.82
N PRO A 116 15.81 0.31 3.57
CA PRO A 116 16.79 1.16 4.21
C PRO A 116 16.55 2.63 3.82
N ARG A 117 16.58 3.51 4.82
CA ARG A 117 16.50 4.95 4.55
C ARG A 117 17.85 5.42 4.01
N SER A 118 17.92 5.77 2.72
CA SER A 118 19.12 6.41 2.19
C SER A 118 19.28 7.79 2.84
N VAL A 119 20.30 7.94 3.67
CA VAL A 119 20.68 9.22 4.28
C VAL A 119 21.39 10.07 3.23
N LYS A 120 20.70 10.47 2.16
CA LYS A 120 21.19 11.60 1.35
C LYS A 120 20.72 12.86 2.06
N GLY A 121 21.70 13.55 2.65
CA GLY A 121 21.54 14.73 3.48
C GLY A 121 20.60 15.77 2.88
N CYS A 122 19.90 16.44 3.79
CA CYS A 122 19.09 17.61 3.50
C CYS A 122 19.91 18.73 2.85
#